data_AF-W1XDF8-F1
#
_entry.id   AF-W1XDF8-F1
#
_cell.length_a   1.000
_cell.length_b   1.000
_cell.length_c   1.000
_cell.angle_alpha   90.00
_cell.angle_beta   90.00
_cell.angle_gamma   90.00
#
_symmetry.space_group_name_H-M   'P 1'
#
loop_
_entity.id
_entity.type
_entity.pdbx_description
1 polymer ?
#
loop_
_entity_poly.entity_id
_entity_poly.type
_entity_poly.pdbx_seq_one_letter_code
_entity_poly.pdbx_strand_id
1 'polypeptide(L)' 'DRIGQWAKENRITWCNRAFTMDDEEHIISSSLLFICTDNHELNDTLYELGKKHRVWTNRSDDPSACSFTVPPTNRII' A
#
# COMPACT_ATOMS: atom_id res chain seq x y z
N ASP A 1 -17.36 -7.06 3.56
CA ASP A 1 -16.37 -6.32 4.38
C ASP A 1 -16.45 -4.83 4.05
N ARG A 2 -15.69 -3.95 4.72
CA ARG A 2 -15.75 -2.49 4.51
C ARG A 2 -15.15 -2.05 3.16
N ILE A 3 -14.11 -2.72 2.68
CA ILE A 3 -13.45 -2.44 1.40
C ILE A 3 -14.42 -2.69 0.24
N GLY A 4 -15.12 -3.82 0.25
CA GLY A 4 -16.13 -4.14 -0.75
C GLY A 4 -17.30 -3.16 -0.78
N GLN A 5 -17.68 -2.60 0.37
CA GLN A 5 -18.70 -1.54 0.42
C GLN A 5 -18.18 -0.22 -0.16
N TRP A 6 -16.96 0.21 0.19
CA TRP A 6 -16.34 1.42 -0.38
C TRP A 6 -16.15 1.33 -1.89
N ALA A 7 -15.85 0.14 -2.42
CA ALA A 7 -15.80 -0.09 -3.85
C ALA A 7 -17.16 0.12 -4.52
N LYS A 8 -18.26 -0.41 -3.94
CA LYS A 8 -19.64 -0.20 -4.44
C LYS A 8 -20.06 1.28 -4.38
N GLU A 9 -19.54 2.02 -3.42
CA GLU A 9 -19.76 3.46 -3.26
C GLU A 9 -18.84 4.32 -4.16
N ASN A 10 -18.02 3.71 -5.04
CA ASN A 10 -17.02 4.39 -5.88
C ASN A 10 -16.02 5.26 -5.11
N ARG A 11 -15.73 4.89 -3.86
CA ARG A 11 -14.74 5.60 -3.02
C ARG A 11 -13.32 5.13 -3.27
N ILE A 12 -13.17 3.90 -3.77
CA ILE A 12 -11.90 3.26 -4.11
C ILE A 12 -12.08 2.39 -5.35
N THR A 13 -11.01 2.19 -6.09
CA THR A 13 -10.90 1.09 -7.04
C THR A 13 -10.40 -0.14 -6.29
N TRP A 14 -11.15 -1.24 -6.35
CA TRP A 14 -10.78 -2.47 -5.63
C TRP A 14 -10.48 -3.61 -6.59
N CYS A 15 -9.23 -4.10 -6.56
CA CYS A 15 -8.80 -5.31 -7.24
C CYS A 15 -8.92 -6.51 -6.28
N ASN A 16 -10.03 -7.24 -6.33
CA ASN A 16 -10.26 -8.42 -5.46
C ASN A 16 -9.50 -9.67 -5.97
N ARG A 17 -8.17 -9.58 -6.02
CA ARG A 17 -7.24 -10.66 -6.37
C ARG A 17 -5.87 -10.37 -5.77
N ALA A 18 -4.97 -11.36 -5.79
CA ALA A 18 -3.57 -11.13 -5.46
C ALA A 18 -2.90 -10.15 -6.44
N PHE A 19 -1.88 -9.45 -5.95
CA PHE A 19 -0.99 -8.62 -6.75
C PHE A 19 -0.23 -9.48 -7.77
N THR A 20 -0.07 -8.97 -8.98
CA THR A 20 0.83 -9.52 -10.00
C THR A 20 1.71 -8.42 -10.57
N MET A 21 2.76 -8.79 -11.31
CA MET A 21 3.64 -7.78 -11.94
C MET A 21 2.93 -6.92 -12.99
N ASP A 22 1.78 -7.34 -13.50
CA ASP A 22 0.94 -6.52 -14.38
C ASP A 22 0.38 -5.27 -13.64
N ASP A 23 0.38 -5.28 -12.31
CA ASP A 23 -0.04 -4.15 -11.48
C ASP A 23 1.10 -3.14 -11.21
N GLU A 24 2.33 -3.38 -11.70
CA GLU A 24 3.49 -2.50 -11.41
C GLU A 24 3.22 -1.03 -11.81
N GLU A 25 2.46 -0.81 -12.88
CA GLU A 25 2.07 0.54 -13.34
C GLU A 25 1.23 1.30 -12.29
N HIS A 26 0.44 0.58 -11.48
CA HIS A 26 -0.31 1.20 -10.38
C HIS A 26 0.62 1.68 -9.26
N ILE A 27 1.75 1.00 -9.05
CA ILE A 27 2.79 1.48 -8.12
C ILE A 27 3.44 2.73 -8.69
N ILE A 28 3.88 2.69 -9.96
CA ILE A 28 4.58 3.79 -10.63
C ILE A 28 3.76 5.08 -10.62
N SER A 29 2.45 4.98 -10.86
CA SER A 29 1.54 6.13 -10.89
C SER A 29 1.09 6.62 -9.51
N SER A 30 1.46 5.93 -8.43
CA SER A 30 1.05 6.29 -7.06
C SER A 30 2.01 7.28 -6.40
N SER A 31 1.46 8.21 -5.62
CA SER A 31 2.28 9.07 -4.74
C SER A 31 2.70 8.36 -3.45
N LEU A 32 1.84 7.50 -2.92
CA LEU A 32 2.05 6.74 -1.68
C LEU A 32 1.73 5.25 -1.91
N LEU A 33 2.57 4.38 -1.36
CA LEU A 33 2.39 2.93 -1.34
C LEU A 33 2.24 2.47 0.11
N PHE A 34 1.17 1.72 0.41
CA PHE A 34 0.96 1.08 1.71
C PHE A 34 1.00 -0.43 1.54
N ILE A 35 1.92 -1.10 2.24
CA ILE A 35 2.12 -2.55 2.20
C ILE A 35 1.65 -3.13 3.54
N CYS A 36 0.52 -3.82 3.51
CA CYS A 36 -0.19 -4.31 4.70
C CYS A 36 -0.69 -5.75 4.53
N THR A 37 0.14 -6.63 3.95
CA THR A 37 -0.19 -8.06 3.77
C THR A 37 0.53 -8.92 4.79
N ASP A 38 0.00 -10.10 5.08
CA ASP A 38 0.65 -11.12 5.92
C ASP A 38 1.72 -11.94 5.14
N ASN A 39 1.96 -11.62 3.86
CA ASN A 39 2.95 -12.30 3.04
C ASN A 39 4.26 -11.49 2.99
N HIS A 40 5.25 -11.91 3.79
CA HIS A 40 6.54 -11.22 3.88
C HIS A 40 7.32 -11.17 2.56
N GLU A 41 7.32 -12.25 1.76
CA GLU A 41 8.03 -12.27 0.47
C GLU A 41 7.41 -11.29 -0.54
N LEU A 42 6.08 -11.18 -0.54
CA LEU A 42 5.38 -10.17 -1.34
C LEU A 42 5.70 -8.76 -0.82
N ASN A 43 5.74 -8.57 0.50
CA ASN A 43 6.07 -7.26 1.09
C ASN A 43 7.49 -6.81 0.71
N ASP A 44 8.48 -7.72 0.71
CA ASP A 44 9.84 -7.45 0.25
C ASP A 44 9.88 -7.04 -1.23
N THR A 45 9.14 -7.77 -2.07
CA THR A 45 9.03 -7.48 -3.51
C THR A 45 8.42 -6.10 -3.75
N LEU A 46 7.32 -5.79 -3.08
CA LEU A 46 6.63 -4.50 -3.20
C LEU A 46 7.49 -3.35 -2.67
N TYR A 47 8.26 -3.57 -1.60
CA TYR A 47 9.18 -2.58 -1.07
C TYR A 47 10.29 -2.22 -2.07
N GLU A 48 10.92 -3.22 -2.69
CA GLU A 48 11.96 -2.95 -3.71
C GLU A 48 11.36 -2.29 -4.96
N LEU A 49 10.12 -2.62 -5.35
CA LEU A 49 9.42 -1.92 -6.43
C LEU A 49 9.13 -0.45 -6.08
N GLY A 50 8.61 -0.17 -4.88
CA GLY A 50 8.37 1.20 -4.41
C GLY A 50 9.66 2.02 -4.40
N LYS A 51 10.76 1.43 -3.90
CA LYS A 51 12.09 2.04 -3.89
C LYS A 51 12.65 2.28 -5.30
N LYS A 52 12.56 1.30 -6.21
CA LYS A 52 12.96 1.41 -7.62
C LYS A 52 12.30 2.59 -8.30
N HIS A 53 11.00 2.79 -8.05
CA HIS A 53 10.18 3.84 -8.65
C HIS A 53 10.10 5.12 -7.82
N ARG A 54 10.83 5.19 -6.70
CA ARG A 54 10.88 6.35 -5.79
C ARG A 54 9.51 6.75 -5.21
N VAL A 55 8.63 5.78 -5.03
CA VAL A 55 7.31 5.95 -4.41
C VAL A 55 7.49 5.93 -2.89
N TRP A 56 6.86 6.89 -2.19
CA TRP A 56 6.89 6.89 -0.74
C TRP A 56 6.14 5.68 -0.20
N THR A 57 6.85 4.82 0.52
CA THR A 57 6.39 3.51 0.91
C THR A 57 6.28 3.42 2.43
N ASN A 58 5.13 2.99 2.90
CA ASN A 58 4.90 2.58 4.27
C ASN A 58 4.66 1.07 4.30
N ARG A 59 5.51 0.36 5.04
CA ARG A 59 5.47 -1.09 5.21
C ARG A 59 5.09 -1.40 6.65
N SER A 60 3.91 -2.01 6.83
CA SER A 60 3.30 -2.15 8.15
C SER A 60 3.98 -3.20 9.04
N ASP A 61 4.62 -4.22 8.46
CA ASP A 61 5.29 -5.30 9.18
C ASP A 61 6.75 -4.98 9.55
N ASP A 62 7.37 -4.02 8.86
CA ASP A 62 8.76 -3.61 9.10
C ASP A 62 8.91 -2.07 9.10
N PRO A 63 8.92 -1.43 10.27
CA PRO A 63 9.11 0.01 10.40
C PRO A 63 10.45 0.52 9.85
N SER A 64 11.48 -0.32 9.77
CA SER A 64 12.80 0.06 9.24
C SER A 64 12.80 0.19 7.72
N ALA A 65 11.84 -0.45 7.05
CA ALA A 65 11.61 -0.41 5.61
C ALA A 65 10.52 0.61 5.21
N CYS A 66 10.33 1.66 6.00
CA CYS A 66 9.42 2.77 5.71
C CYS A 66 10.18 4.00 5.22
N SER A 67 9.76 4.59 4.10
CA SER A 67 10.21 5.94 3.71
C SER A 67 9.40 7.04 4.41
N PHE A 68 8.24 6.69 4.97
CA PHE A 68 7.44 7.55 5.83
C PHE A 68 6.67 6.71 6.87
N THR A 69 6.37 7.31 8.02
CA THR A 69 5.55 6.71 9.06
C THR A 69 4.24 7.50 9.21
N VAL A 70 3.17 6.79 9.56
CA VAL A 70 1.88 7.42 9.87
C VAL A 70 1.84 7.66 11.39
N PRO A 71 1.96 8.93 11.85
CA PRO A 71 1.93 9.21 13.28
C PRO A 71 0.53 9.00 13.85
N PRO A 72 0.41 8.71 15.15
CA PRO A 72 -0.89 8.75 15.82
C PRO A 72 -1.50 10.14 15.70
N THR A 73 -2.79 10.21 15.36
CA THR A 73 -3.50 11.50 15.28
C THR A 73 -4.37 11.65 16.52
N ASN A 74 -4.09 12.67 17.34
CA ASN A 74 -4.98 13.10 18.41
C ASN A 74 -5.92 14.16 17.86
N ARG A 75 -6.98 13.76 17.15
CA ARG A 75 -8.09 14.69 16.90
C ARG A 75 -8.90 14.80 18.18
N ILE A 76 -8.69 15.87 18.94
CA ILE A 76 -9.69 16.37 19.89
C ILE A 76 -10.79 16.96 19.00
N ILE A 77 -11.91 16.24 18.90
CA ILE A 77 -13.13 16.68 18.21
C ILE A 77 -13.87 17.67 19.09
#